data_AF-A0A914HT04-F1
#
_entry.id   AF-A0A914HT04-F1
#
_cell.length_a   1.000
_cell.length_b   1.000
_cell.length_c   1.000
_cell.angle_alpha   90.00
_cell.angle_beta   90.00
_cell.angle_gamma   90.00
#
_symmetry.space_group_name_H-M   'P 1'
#
loop_
_entity.id
_entity.type
_entity.pdbx_description
1 polymer ?
#
loop_
_entity_poly.entity_id
_entity_poly.type
_entity_poly.pdbx_seq_one_letter_code
_entity_poly.pdbx_strand_id
1 'polypeptide(L)'
;MCISILSMALYIAEIVTIVRHKKFYNSFYALFVMRAIPDWLGVLVSFYGNRLPSIFGAVLYPIYSQFPNWMLAFGLFLTVHTFLANNLVTAFILLNRLTAIIMPIKHEKLWRKFRPLITIFVYGVPTLLCWPVLKMDGILQLDDPNSTTDPSFAIYEAGDAPYIHYSLYISLLPQTETLSIILNENCGFMHWQHFWVTCSWQAYFCNLDGPKTKALLFVYYPLIMDTGTVMLASWLLLWASDTIRQQLIKDFSIIQKTNIQNNRVGPLEGPGNNTHRPQFRTTIATNFIIRTKLRIAVSVFFGNESLTA
;
A
#
# COMPACT_ATOMS: atom_id res chain seq x y z
N MET A 1 11.30 -2.42 -7.35
CA MET A 1 10.33 -3.53 -7.55
C MET A 1 10.18 -4.44 -6.33
N CYS A 2 11.26 -5.01 -5.77
CA CYS A 2 11.15 -5.98 -4.67
C CYS A 2 10.39 -5.45 -3.44
N ILE A 3 10.58 -4.17 -3.09
CA ILE A 3 9.92 -3.53 -1.95
C ILE A 3 8.40 -3.38 -2.15
N SER A 4 7.93 -3.13 -3.38
CA SER A 4 6.50 -3.04 -3.69
C SER A 4 5.78 -4.38 -3.50
N ILE A 5 6.41 -5.47 -3.93
CA ILE A 5 5.88 -6.82 -3.76
C ILE A 5 5.77 -7.16 -2.28
N LEU A 6 6.81 -6.83 -1.50
CA LEU A 6 6.80 -7.03 -0.06
C LEU A 6 5.69 -6.20 0.62
N SER A 7 5.53 -4.94 0.23
CA SER A 7 4.50 -4.04 0.76
C SER A 7 3.08 -4.56 0.46
N MET A 8 2.83 -5.01 -0.78
CA MET A 8 1.55 -5.62 -1.16
C MET A 8 1.25 -6.88 -0.34
N ALA A 9 2.26 -7.75 -0.13
CA ALA A 9 2.10 -8.94 0.69
C ALA A 9 1.77 -8.60 2.15
N LEU A 10 2.40 -7.56 2.70
CA LEU A 10 2.12 -7.08 4.05
C LEU A 10 0.68 -6.55 4.18
N TYR A 11 0.19 -5.76 3.21
CA TYR A 11 -1.20 -5.30 3.24
C TYR A 11 -2.22 -6.42 3.19
N ILE A 12 -2.01 -7.41 2.31
CA ILE A 12 -2.89 -8.57 2.23
C ILE A 12 -2.87 -9.33 3.56
N ALA A 13 -1.68 -9.53 4.16
CA ALA A 13 -1.56 -10.19 5.45
C ALA A 13 -2.27 -9.42 6.57
N GLU A 14 -2.16 -8.09 6.59
CA GLU A 14 -2.83 -7.22 7.57
C GLU A 14 -4.35 -7.33 7.44
N ILE A 15 -4.90 -7.17 6.24
CA ILE A 15 -6.34 -7.28 5.97
C ILE A 15 -6.85 -8.68 6.36
N VAL A 16 -6.18 -9.74 5.93
CA VAL A 16 -6.57 -11.13 6.23
C VAL A 16 -6.53 -11.41 7.73
N THR A 17 -5.50 -10.94 8.43
CA THR A 17 -5.35 -11.16 9.88
C THR A 17 -6.49 -10.47 10.64
N ILE A 18 -6.81 -9.22 10.32
CA ILE A 18 -7.85 -8.47 11.03
C ILE A 18 -9.24 -9.07 10.73
N VAL A 19 -9.52 -9.43 9.46
CA VAL A 19 -10.81 -10.00 9.06
C VAL A 19 -11.04 -11.39 9.68
N ARG A 20 -9.99 -12.23 9.79
CA ARG A 20 -10.12 -13.60 10.27
C ARG A 20 -10.37 -13.67 11.79
N HIS A 21 -9.81 -12.74 12.56
CA HIS A 21 -9.81 -12.83 14.02
C HIS A 21 -10.86 -11.91 14.65
N LYS A 22 -11.95 -12.51 15.18
CA LYS A 22 -13.02 -11.79 15.88
C LYS A 22 -12.54 -10.95 17.07
N LYS A 23 -11.33 -11.19 17.60
CA LYS A 23 -10.77 -10.38 18.70
C LYS A 23 -10.48 -8.92 18.30
N PHE A 24 -10.40 -8.63 17.00
CA PHE A 24 -10.06 -7.29 16.50
C PHE A 24 -11.28 -6.45 16.08
N TYR A 25 -12.48 -6.72 16.61
CA TYR A 25 -13.67 -5.91 16.30
C TYR A 25 -13.66 -4.46 16.86
N ASN A 26 -12.56 -4.05 17.53
CA ASN A 26 -12.37 -2.69 18.00
C ASN A 26 -12.43 -1.69 16.83
N SER A 27 -13.01 -0.51 17.10
CA SER A 27 -13.11 0.60 16.16
C SER A 27 -11.77 0.97 15.53
N PHE A 28 -10.70 0.93 16.32
CA PHE A 28 -9.35 1.23 15.87
C PHE A 28 -8.90 0.31 14.72
N TYR A 29 -9.05 -1.01 14.88
CA TYR A 29 -8.67 -1.97 13.84
C TYR A 29 -9.53 -1.86 12.58
N ALA A 30 -10.81 -1.53 12.74
CA ALA A 30 -11.67 -1.27 11.59
C ALA A 30 -11.19 -0.07 10.75
N LEU A 31 -10.73 1.01 11.40
CA LEU A 31 -10.14 2.16 10.70
C LEU A 31 -8.82 1.78 10.02
N PHE A 32 -8.00 0.93 10.63
CA PHE A 32 -6.79 0.41 10.01
C PHE A 32 -7.07 -0.41 8.75
N VAL A 33 -8.06 -1.32 8.79
CA VAL A 33 -8.48 -2.06 7.58
C VAL A 33 -8.98 -1.12 6.50
N MET A 34 -9.75 -0.08 6.88
CA MET A 34 -10.18 0.94 5.92
C MET A 34 -9.03 1.74 5.32
N ARG A 35 -7.89 1.86 5.99
CA ARG A 35 -6.67 2.49 5.44
C ARG A 35 -5.92 1.53 4.51
N ALA A 36 -5.83 0.26 4.88
CA ALA A 36 -5.08 -0.75 4.12
C ALA A 36 -5.62 -0.94 2.69
N ILE A 37 -6.93 -0.77 2.47
CA ILE A 37 -7.56 -0.89 1.15
C ILE A 37 -7.06 0.17 0.14
N PRO A 38 -7.21 1.49 0.41
CA PRO A 38 -6.69 2.52 -0.50
C PRO A 38 -5.18 2.51 -0.60
N ASP A 39 -4.44 2.16 0.46
CA ASP A 39 -3.00 1.99 0.40
C ASP A 39 -2.61 0.87 -0.60
N TRP A 40 -3.25 -0.30 -0.49
CA TRP A 40 -3.01 -1.42 -1.42
C TRP A 40 -3.33 -1.05 -2.86
N LEU A 41 -4.47 -0.38 -3.08
CA LEU A 41 -4.85 0.13 -4.40
C LEU A 41 -3.84 1.17 -4.92
N GLY A 42 -3.38 2.08 -4.06
CA GLY A 42 -2.41 3.11 -4.40
C GLY A 42 -1.06 2.52 -4.82
N VAL A 43 -0.60 1.47 -4.12
CA VAL A 43 0.62 0.73 -4.51
C VAL A 43 0.45 0.06 -5.87
N LEU A 44 -0.69 -0.59 -6.14
CA LEU A 44 -0.95 -1.20 -7.44
C LEU A 44 -0.96 -0.16 -8.56
N VAL A 45 -1.69 0.93 -8.38
CA VAL A 45 -1.82 1.98 -9.40
C VAL A 45 -0.49 2.67 -9.63
N SER A 46 0.28 2.98 -8.58
CA SER A 46 1.63 3.54 -8.71
C SER A 46 2.58 2.57 -9.41
N PHE A 47 2.47 1.27 -9.14
CA PHE A 47 3.28 0.25 -9.77
C PHE A 47 3.01 0.16 -11.27
N TYR A 48 1.75 0.07 -11.70
CA TYR A 48 1.38 -0.03 -13.10
C TYR A 48 1.46 1.30 -13.85
N GLY A 49 1.07 2.42 -13.23
CA GLY A 49 1.00 3.74 -13.86
C GLY A 49 2.33 4.49 -13.93
N ASN A 50 3.24 4.27 -12.97
CA ASN A 50 4.51 5.03 -12.91
C ASN A 50 5.74 4.13 -13.03
N ARG A 51 5.81 3.04 -12.25
CA ARG A 51 7.05 2.24 -12.14
C ARG A 51 7.28 1.34 -13.35
N LEU A 52 6.25 0.66 -13.83
CA LEU A 52 6.34 -0.20 -15.03
C LEU A 52 6.73 0.62 -16.26
N PRO A 53 6.06 1.75 -16.57
CA PRO A 53 6.44 2.63 -17.69
C PRO A 53 7.85 3.20 -17.57
N SER A 54 8.31 3.52 -16.36
CA SER A 54 9.67 4.02 -16.15
C SER A 54 10.76 2.97 -16.44
N ILE A 55 10.52 1.70 -16.13
CA ILE A 55 11.52 0.62 -16.30
C ILE A 55 11.44 -0.04 -17.68
N PHE A 56 10.22 -0.24 -18.19
CA PHE A 56 9.95 -1.00 -19.41
C PHE A 56 9.23 -0.16 -20.47
N GLY A 57 9.42 1.15 -20.45
CA GLY A 57 8.68 2.10 -21.27
C GLY A 57 8.67 1.75 -22.75
N ALA A 58 9.83 1.39 -23.33
CA ALA A 58 9.94 0.98 -24.73
C ALA A 58 9.02 -0.18 -25.12
N VAL A 59 8.90 -1.18 -24.24
CA VAL A 59 8.13 -2.41 -24.49
C VAL A 59 6.65 -2.18 -24.21
N LEU A 60 6.33 -1.37 -23.20
CA LEU A 60 4.96 -1.14 -22.75
C LEU A 60 4.24 -0.04 -23.52
N TYR A 61 4.96 0.96 -24.04
CA TYR A 61 4.35 2.08 -24.76
C TYR A 61 3.37 1.63 -25.85
N PRO A 62 3.70 0.71 -26.77
CA PRO A 62 2.75 0.25 -27.79
C PRO A 62 1.55 -0.51 -27.22
N ILE A 63 1.65 -1.06 -26.01
CA ILE A 63 0.53 -1.72 -25.32
C ILE A 63 -0.37 -0.67 -24.68
N TYR A 64 0.22 0.29 -23.98
CA TYR A 64 -0.51 1.37 -23.32
C TYR A 64 -1.20 2.31 -24.31
N SER A 65 -0.60 2.56 -25.48
CA SER A 65 -1.19 3.41 -26.52
C SER A 65 -2.44 2.81 -27.17
N GLN A 66 -2.65 1.49 -27.03
CA GLN A 66 -3.87 0.82 -27.48
C GLN A 66 -4.99 0.86 -26.43
N PHE A 67 -4.70 1.34 -25.22
CA PHE A 67 -5.70 1.41 -24.18
C PHE A 67 -6.73 2.51 -24.47
N PRO A 68 -8.02 2.23 -24.29
CA PRO A 68 -9.05 3.23 -24.46
C PRO A 68 -8.89 4.33 -23.41
N ASN A 69 -9.23 5.57 -23.78
CA ASN A 69 -9.05 6.74 -22.91
C ASN A 69 -9.66 6.55 -21.51
N TRP A 70 -10.85 5.94 -21.42
CA TRP A 70 -11.51 5.68 -20.13
C TRP A 70 -10.64 4.88 -19.15
N MET A 71 -9.75 4.01 -19.64
CA MET A 71 -8.89 3.20 -18.78
C MET A 71 -7.70 4.00 -18.24
N LEU A 72 -7.14 4.90 -19.05
CA LEU A 72 -6.11 5.84 -18.60
C LEU A 72 -6.69 6.83 -17.57
N ALA A 73 -7.86 7.39 -17.87
CA ALA A 73 -8.61 8.26 -16.96
C ALA A 73 -8.96 7.53 -15.64
N PHE A 74 -9.34 6.26 -15.71
CA PHE A 74 -9.59 5.44 -14.52
C PHE A 74 -8.33 5.24 -13.66
N GLY A 75 -7.16 5.04 -14.29
CA GLY A 75 -5.87 4.97 -13.58
C GLY A 75 -5.54 6.27 -12.83
N LEU A 76 -5.73 7.42 -13.48
CA LEU A 76 -5.57 8.73 -12.85
C LEU A 76 -6.58 8.94 -11.72
N PHE A 77 -7.85 8.61 -11.95
CA PHE A 77 -8.91 8.65 -10.94
C PHE A 77 -8.53 7.86 -9.69
N LEU A 78 -8.07 6.61 -9.85
CA LEU A 78 -7.66 5.78 -8.72
C LEU A 78 -6.47 6.37 -7.96
N THR A 79 -5.51 6.98 -8.66
CA THR A 79 -4.36 7.64 -8.04
C THR A 79 -4.80 8.76 -7.10
N VAL A 80 -5.63 9.69 -7.60
CA VAL A 80 -6.11 10.82 -6.80
C VAL A 80 -7.07 10.35 -5.71
N HIS A 81 -7.96 9.42 -6.02
CA HIS A 81 -8.93 8.86 -5.08
C HIS A 81 -8.25 8.19 -3.88
N THR A 82 -7.28 7.30 -4.13
CA THR A 82 -6.57 6.57 -3.06
C THR A 82 -5.79 7.53 -2.15
N PHE A 83 -5.17 8.56 -2.74
CA PHE A 83 -4.48 9.61 -1.98
C PHE A 83 -5.43 10.38 -1.04
N LEU A 84 -6.57 10.86 -1.55
CA LEU A 84 -7.57 11.58 -0.74
C LEU A 84 -8.20 10.68 0.33
N ALA A 85 -8.56 9.45 -0.03
CA ALA A 85 -9.12 8.48 0.92
C ALA A 85 -8.14 8.18 2.04
N ASN A 86 -6.85 8.00 1.75
CA ASN A 86 -5.83 7.74 2.77
C ASN A 86 -5.68 8.91 3.76
N ASN A 87 -5.66 10.15 3.26
CA ASN A 87 -5.62 11.34 4.09
C ASN A 87 -6.85 11.43 5.02
N LEU A 88 -8.05 11.19 4.49
CA LEU A 88 -9.28 11.20 5.28
C LEU A 88 -9.28 10.10 6.35
N VAL A 89 -8.93 8.85 6.00
CA VAL A 89 -8.85 7.76 6.98
C VAL A 89 -7.85 8.08 8.08
N THR A 90 -6.70 8.64 7.71
CA THR A 90 -5.67 9.03 8.67
C THR A 90 -6.20 10.08 9.65
N ALA A 91 -6.93 11.09 9.17
CA ALA A 91 -7.60 12.06 10.04
C ALA A 91 -8.59 11.40 11.01
N PHE A 92 -9.39 10.43 10.54
CA PHE A 92 -10.30 9.68 11.42
C PHE A 92 -9.58 8.77 12.42
N ILE A 93 -8.43 8.19 12.07
CA ILE A 93 -7.59 7.43 13.02
C ILE A 93 -7.09 8.34 14.14
N LEU A 94 -6.65 9.56 13.82
CA LEU A 94 -6.24 10.54 14.82
C LEU A 94 -7.41 10.96 15.70
N LEU A 95 -8.58 11.24 15.10
CA LEU A 95 -9.79 11.56 15.84
C LEU A 95 -10.22 10.40 16.75
N ASN A 96 -10.06 9.16 16.30
CA ASN A 96 -10.33 7.97 17.11
C ASN A 96 -9.42 7.87 18.32
N ARG A 97 -8.12 8.19 18.17
CA ARG A 97 -7.17 8.25 19.29
C ARG A 97 -7.50 9.40 20.25
N LEU A 98 -7.74 10.60 19.72
CA LEU A 98 -8.07 11.78 20.51
C LEU A 98 -9.34 11.55 21.35
N THR A 99 -10.40 11.02 20.73
CA THR A 99 -11.64 10.71 21.45
C THR A 99 -11.48 9.58 22.47
N ALA A 100 -10.51 8.67 22.31
CA ALA A 100 -10.21 7.64 23.31
C ALA A 100 -9.61 8.25 24.58
N ILE A 101 -8.79 9.30 24.42
CA ILE A 101 -8.18 10.04 25.54
C ILE A 101 -9.24 10.92 26.22
N ILE A 102 -10.01 11.70 25.45
CA ILE A 102 -10.97 12.66 26.00
C ILE A 102 -12.20 11.95 26.60
N MET A 103 -12.70 10.87 25.97
CA MET A 103 -13.96 10.22 26.34
C MET A 103 -13.89 8.68 26.42
N PRO A 104 -13.06 8.10 27.30
CA PRO A 104 -12.81 6.66 27.35
C PRO A 104 -14.08 5.82 27.60
N ILE A 105 -15.02 6.30 28.42
CA ILE A 105 -16.22 5.54 28.83
C ILE A 105 -17.22 5.37 27.67
N LYS A 106 -17.34 6.35 26.79
CA LYS A 106 -18.35 6.36 25.70
C LYS A 106 -17.75 6.07 24.33
N HIS A 107 -16.42 6.01 24.23
CA HIS A 107 -15.67 5.85 22.98
C HIS A 107 -16.17 4.68 22.14
N GLU A 108 -16.26 3.48 22.70
CA GLU A 108 -16.60 2.28 21.93
C GLU A 108 -18.03 2.36 21.34
N LYS A 109 -19.00 2.83 22.14
CA LYS A 109 -20.40 3.00 21.70
C LYS A 109 -20.52 4.05 20.59
N LEU A 110 -19.78 5.15 20.72
CA LEU A 110 -19.73 6.24 19.75
C LEU A 110 -19.21 5.69 18.40
N TRP A 111 -18.00 5.13 18.40
CA TRP A 111 -17.35 4.69 17.16
C TRP A 111 -18.03 3.50 16.52
N ARG A 112 -18.69 2.61 17.28
CA ARG A 112 -19.49 1.53 16.70
C ARG A 112 -20.68 2.07 15.91
N LYS A 113 -21.30 3.17 16.35
CA LYS A 113 -22.42 3.81 15.65
C LYS A 113 -21.95 4.62 14.43
N PHE A 114 -20.84 5.34 14.55
CA PHE A 114 -20.33 6.20 13.47
C PHE A 114 -19.56 5.45 12.37
N ARG A 115 -19.10 4.22 12.63
CA ARG A 115 -18.31 3.42 11.67
C ARG A 115 -18.86 3.39 10.23
N PRO A 116 -20.12 2.96 9.96
CA PRO A 116 -20.62 2.91 8.59
C PRO A 116 -20.69 4.29 7.92
N LEU A 117 -20.99 5.34 8.69
CA LEU A 117 -21.01 6.71 8.19
C LEU A 117 -19.60 7.17 7.78
N ILE A 118 -18.59 6.86 8.61
CA ILE A 118 -17.19 7.16 8.31
C ILE A 118 -16.72 6.41 7.07
N THR A 119 -17.10 5.13 6.91
CA THR A 119 -16.79 4.37 5.69
C THR A 119 -17.37 5.04 4.44
N ILE A 120 -18.65 5.41 4.48
CA ILE A 120 -19.30 6.10 3.36
C ILE A 120 -18.63 7.45 3.09
N PHE A 121 -18.27 8.19 4.12
CA PHE A 121 -17.61 9.49 3.98
C PHE A 121 -16.20 9.37 3.37
N VAL A 122 -15.39 8.46 3.90
CA VAL A 122 -14.00 8.20 3.47
C VAL A 122 -13.91 7.85 1.99
N TYR A 123 -14.85 7.05 1.47
CA TYR A 123 -14.81 6.63 0.07
C TYR A 123 -15.70 7.48 -0.83
N GLY A 124 -16.84 7.93 -0.31
CA GLY A 124 -17.81 8.74 -1.06
C GLY A 124 -17.29 10.14 -1.36
N VAL A 125 -16.68 10.83 -0.39
CA VAL A 125 -16.18 12.20 -0.61
C VAL A 125 -15.06 12.22 -1.67
N PRO A 126 -14.00 11.39 -1.60
CA PRO A 126 -13.02 11.31 -2.67
C PRO A 126 -13.62 10.90 -4.02
N THR A 127 -14.60 10.00 -4.04
CA THR A 127 -15.27 9.62 -5.30
C THR A 127 -15.98 10.79 -5.95
N LEU A 128 -16.74 11.57 -5.18
CA LEU A 128 -17.45 12.75 -5.67
C LEU A 128 -16.48 13.84 -6.14
N LEU A 129 -15.41 14.07 -5.38
CA LEU A 129 -14.38 15.05 -5.73
C LEU A 129 -13.56 14.62 -6.96
N CYS A 130 -13.24 13.34 -7.11
CA CYS A 130 -12.43 12.85 -8.24
C CYS A 130 -13.24 12.54 -9.49
N TRP A 131 -14.58 12.53 -9.43
CA TRP A 131 -15.44 12.21 -10.57
C TRP A 131 -15.09 12.97 -11.88
N PRO A 132 -14.76 14.27 -11.86
CA PRO A 132 -14.36 15.00 -13.08
C PRO A 132 -13.17 14.36 -13.81
N VAL A 133 -12.25 13.69 -13.10
CA VAL A 133 -11.08 13.02 -13.67
C VAL A 133 -11.47 11.93 -14.67
N LEU A 134 -12.61 11.25 -14.45
CA LEU A 134 -13.09 10.21 -15.36
C LEU A 134 -13.53 10.75 -16.72
N LYS A 135 -13.77 12.06 -16.84
CA LYS A 135 -14.13 12.72 -18.10
C LYS A 135 -12.94 13.30 -18.85
N MET A 136 -11.74 13.19 -18.31
CA MET A 136 -10.54 13.77 -18.91
C MET A 136 -9.98 12.88 -20.01
N ASP A 137 -9.30 13.52 -20.95
CA ASP A 137 -8.49 12.83 -21.94
C ASP A 137 -7.09 12.60 -21.37
N GLY A 138 -6.78 11.32 -21.11
CA GLY A 138 -5.45 10.88 -20.72
C GLY A 138 -4.55 10.79 -21.94
N ILE A 139 -3.42 11.47 -21.93
CA ILE A 139 -2.40 11.43 -22.98
C ILE A 139 -1.18 10.68 -22.46
N LEU A 140 -0.62 9.81 -23.31
CA LEU A 140 0.68 9.19 -23.07
C LEU A 140 1.76 10.06 -23.69
N GLN A 141 2.62 10.64 -22.86
CA GLN A 141 3.75 11.44 -23.32
C GLN A 141 5.05 10.71 -23.01
N LEU A 142 5.91 10.60 -24.03
CA LEU A 142 7.28 10.14 -23.88
C LEU A 142 8.09 11.24 -23.20
N ASP A 143 8.90 10.87 -22.21
CA ASP A 143 9.71 11.85 -21.45
C ASP A 143 10.78 12.50 -22.33
N ASP A 144 11.36 11.73 -23.25
CA ASP A 144 12.24 12.23 -24.30
C ASP A 144 11.92 11.52 -25.63
N PRO A 145 11.21 12.18 -26.57
CA PRO A 145 10.86 11.58 -27.85
C PRO A 145 12.08 11.30 -28.75
N ASN A 146 13.24 11.89 -28.45
CA ASN A 146 14.48 11.70 -29.21
C ASN A 146 15.37 10.61 -28.62
N SER A 147 15.08 10.14 -27.40
CA SER A 147 15.84 9.08 -26.75
C SER A 147 15.46 7.72 -27.35
N THR A 148 16.36 7.13 -28.13
CA THR A 148 16.20 5.78 -28.69
C THR A 148 16.55 4.68 -27.70
N THR A 149 17.29 5.00 -26.64
CA THR A 149 17.82 4.01 -25.69
C THR A 149 16.90 3.75 -24.51
N ASP A 150 16.16 4.76 -24.02
CA ASP A 150 15.29 4.63 -22.85
C ASP A 150 14.03 5.51 -22.97
N PRO A 151 13.05 5.13 -23.80
CA PRO A 151 11.78 5.83 -23.88
C PRO A 151 10.92 5.47 -22.67
N SER A 152 11.15 6.12 -21.53
CA SER A 152 10.15 6.19 -20.46
C SER A 152 8.98 7.07 -20.91
N PHE A 153 7.80 6.76 -20.39
CA PHE A 153 6.61 7.56 -20.63
C PHE A 153 5.83 7.71 -19.34
N ALA A 154 5.05 8.77 -19.26
CA ALA A 154 4.08 8.98 -18.20
C ALA A 154 2.71 9.33 -18.77
N ILE A 155 1.70 9.08 -17.96
CA ILE A 155 0.30 9.40 -18.27
C ILE A 155 0.05 10.81 -17.76
N TYR A 156 -0.26 11.72 -18.68
CA TYR A 156 -0.58 13.11 -18.38
C TYR A 156 -2.05 13.39 -18.71
N GLU A 157 -2.56 14.46 -18.12
CA GLU A 157 -3.86 15.02 -18.46
C GLU A 157 -3.73 15.92 -19.70
N ALA A 158 -4.63 15.78 -20.67
CA ALA A 158 -4.74 16.70 -21.78
C ALA A 158 -5.26 18.07 -21.32
N GLY A 159 -4.55 19.15 -21.66
CA GLY A 159 -5.05 20.51 -21.55
C GLY A 159 -4.10 21.49 -20.85
N ASP A 160 -4.41 22.79 -20.98
CA ASP A 160 -3.59 23.89 -20.46
C ASP A 160 -3.69 24.08 -18.94
N ALA A 161 -4.68 23.45 -18.29
CA ALA A 161 -4.96 23.56 -16.86
C ALA A 161 -5.15 22.18 -16.21
N PRO A 162 -4.07 21.46 -15.87
CA PRO A 162 -4.15 20.12 -15.32
C PRO A 162 -4.89 20.11 -13.96
N TYR A 163 -6.01 19.40 -13.90
CA TYR A 163 -6.76 19.08 -12.69
C TYR A 163 -5.89 18.48 -11.59
N ILE A 164 -4.82 17.78 -11.94
CA ILE A 164 -3.84 17.28 -10.95
C ILE A 164 -3.34 18.42 -10.05
N HIS A 165 -3.07 19.60 -10.59
CA HIS A 165 -2.70 20.77 -9.79
C HIS A 165 -3.83 21.21 -8.85
N TYR A 166 -5.07 21.23 -9.31
CA TYR A 166 -6.24 21.53 -8.47
C TYR A 166 -6.45 20.50 -7.36
N SER A 167 -6.26 19.21 -7.64
CA SER A 167 -6.39 18.14 -6.65
C SER A 167 -5.35 18.26 -5.54
N LEU A 168 -4.12 18.69 -5.89
CA LEU A 168 -3.06 19.01 -4.94
C LEU A 168 -3.47 20.19 -4.04
N TYR A 169 -4.03 21.27 -4.60
CA TYR A 169 -4.56 22.38 -3.80
C TYR A 169 -5.68 21.94 -2.85
N ILE A 170 -6.62 21.12 -3.33
CA ILE A 170 -7.71 20.60 -2.48
C ILE A 170 -7.17 19.69 -1.37
N SER A 171 -6.08 18.95 -1.61
CA SER A 171 -5.47 18.11 -0.58
C SER A 171 -4.72 18.87 0.52
N LEU A 172 -4.27 20.10 0.23
CA LEU A 172 -3.59 20.96 1.20
C LEU A 172 -4.58 21.63 2.18
N LEU A 173 -5.83 21.85 1.77
CA LEU A 173 -6.88 22.44 2.61
C LEU A 173 -7.20 21.63 3.87
N PRO A 174 -7.53 20.32 3.81
CA PRO A 174 -7.86 19.56 5.00
C PRO A 174 -6.65 19.33 5.91
N GLN A 175 -5.42 19.28 5.37
CA GLN A 175 -4.21 19.07 6.17
C GLN A 175 -3.87 20.29 7.03
N THR A 176 -3.99 21.50 6.50
CA THR A 176 -3.63 22.73 7.23
C THR A 176 -4.57 23.00 8.41
N GLU A 177 -5.88 22.79 8.24
CA GLU A 177 -6.85 23.03 9.31
C GLU A 177 -6.86 21.92 10.38
N THR A 178 -6.80 20.63 10.00
CA THR A 178 -6.79 19.54 10.98
C THR A 178 -5.51 19.48 11.81
N LEU A 179 -4.36 19.87 11.26
CA LEU A 179 -3.10 19.96 12.01
C LEU A 179 -3.09 21.11 13.01
N SER A 180 -3.70 22.25 12.70
CA SER A 180 -3.77 23.39 13.64
C SER A 180 -4.52 23.04 14.93
N ILE A 181 -5.54 22.17 14.83
CA ILE A 181 -6.34 21.73 15.97
C ILE A 181 -5.63 20.64 16.78
N ILE A 182 -4.87 19.75 16.12
CA ILE A 182 -4.19 18.62 16.79
C ILE A 182 -2.84 19.04 17.41
N LEU A 183 -2.12 20.00 16.81
CA LEU A 183 -0.82 20.46 17.32
C LEU A 183 -0.91 21.22 18.65
N ASN A 184 -2.09 21.62 19.09
CA ASN A 184 -2.28 22.31 20.37
C ASN A 184 -2.32 21.34 21.57
N GLU A 185 -2.42 20.02 21.36
CA GLU A 185 -2.50 19.03 22.45
C GLU A 185 -1.48 17.87 22.30
N ASN A 186 -0.27 18.07 22.83
CA ASN A 186 0.65 17.10 23.48
C ASN A 186 0.92 15.67 22.93
N CYS A 187 0.48 15.27 21.74
CA CYS A 187 0.79 13.93 21.16
C CYS A 187 1.79 14.00 20.00
N GLY A 188 3.03 14.39 20.30
CA GLY A 188 3.96 14.99 19.32
C GLY A 188 4.97 14.11 18.56
N PHE A 189 5.09 12.78 18.73
CA PHE A 189 6.29 12.09 18.18
C PHE A 189 6.10 11.32 16.86
N MET A 190 5.04 10.52 16.70
CA MET A 190 4.90 9.68 15.51
C MET A 190 4.29 10.39 14.29
N HIS A 191 3.45 11.40 14.51
CA HIS A 191 2.76 12.08 13.40
C HIS A 191 3.56 13.24 12.81
N TRP A 192 4.47 13.81 13.61
CA TRP A 192 5.44 14.81 13.17
C TRP A 192 6.28 14.29 12.00
N GLN A 193 6.76 13.04 12.06
CA GLN A 193 7.58 12.46 10.98
C GLN A 193 6.85 12.37 9.65
N HIS A 194 5.57 11.97 9.63
CA HIS A 194 4.86 11.75 8.36
C HIS A 194 4.55 13.08 7.65
N PHE A 195 4.11 14.09 8.40
CA PHE A 195 3.79 15.42 7.86
C PHE A 195 5.06 16.20 7.47
N TRP A 196 6.12 16.19 8.30
CA TRP A 196 7.39 16.81 7.93
C TRP A 196 7.99 16.15 6.69
N VAL A 197 7.93 14.82 6.60
CA VAL A 197 8.48 14.12 5.44
C VAL A 197 7.66 14.43 4.18
N THR A 198 6.33 14.54 4.23
CA THR A 198 5.59 14.88 3.00
C THR A 198 5.73 16.36 2.63
N CYS A 199 5.55 17.30 3.57
CA CYS A 199 5.56 18.73 3.26
C CYS A 199 6.96 19.30 3.02
N SER A 200 7.96 18.91 3.82
CA SER A 200 9.33 19.42 3.63
C SER A 200 9.94 18.88 2.34
N TRP A 201 9.61 17.64 1.94
CA TRP A 201 10.07 17.13 0.65
C TRP A 201 9.36 17.79 -0.52
N GLN A 202 8.06 18.09 -0.42
CA GLN A 202 7.33 18.77 -1.49
C GLN A 202 7.79 20.21 -1.72
N ALA A 203 8.10 20.93 -0.63
CA ALA A 203 8.76 22.25 -0.70
C ALA A 203 10.19 22.15 -1.26
N TYR A 204 10.92 21.08 -0.94
CA TYR A 204 12.25 20.83 -1.50
C TYR A 204 12.19 20.47 -3.00
N PHE A 205 11.17 19.76 -3.45
CA PHE A 205 10.97 19.41 -4.87
C PHE A 205 10.68 20.61 -5.75
N CYS A 206 9.95 21.61 -5.24
CA CYS A 206 9.67 22.82 -5.98
C CYS A 206 10.92 23.70 -6.22
N ASN A 207 12.00 23.47 -5.45
CA ASN A 207 13.25 24.25 -5.53
C ASN A 207 14.41 23.53 -6.25
N LEU A 208 14.19 22.32 -6.79
CA LEU A 208 15.25 21.58 -7.49
C LEU A 208 15.20 21.85 -9.00
N ASP A 209 16.10 22.70 -9.49
CA ASP A 209 16.12 23.11 -10.91
C ASP A 209 16.81 22.12 -11.87
N GLY A 210 17.53 21.12 -11.35
CA GLY A 210 18.30 20.18 -12.18
C GLY A 210 17.45 19.05 -12.79
N PRO A 211 17.43 18.84 -14.13
CA PRO A 211 16.66 17.75 -14.76
C PRO A 211 17.11 16.37 -14.29
N LYS A 212 18.42 16.16 -14.08
CA LYS A 212 18.97 14.91 -13.51
C LYS A 212 18.49 14.66 -12.08
N THR A 213 18.40 15.70 -11.27
CA THR A 213 17.95 15.59 -9.88
C THR A 213 16.46 15.30 -9.83
N LYS A 214 15.65 15.94 -10.68
CA LYS A 214 14.21 15.63 -10.83
C LYS A 214 13.99 14.17 -11.24
N ALA A 215 14.73 13.66 -12.22
CA ALA A 215 14.61 12.28 -12.67
C ALA A 215 14.96 11.26 -11.57
N LEU A 216 16.11 11.45 -10.92
CA LEU A 216 16.57 10.59 -9.82
C LEU A 216 15.52 10.55 -8.70
N LEU A 217 14.95 11.70 -8.41
CA LEU A 217 13.97 11.89 -7.37
C LEU A 217 12.58 11.34 -7.74
N PHE A 218 12.17 11.40 -9.01
CA PHE A 218 10.99 10.66 -9.50
C PHE A 218 11.15 9.14 -9.35
N VAL A 219 12.37 8.62 -9.50
CA VAL A 219 12.66 7.19 -9.31
C VAL A 219 12.64 6.80 -7.83
N TYR A 220 13.23 7.60 -6.95
CA TYR A 220 13.34 7.27 -5.52
C TYR A 220 12.15 7.73 -4.67
N TYR A 221 11.40 8.75 -5.10
CA TYR A 221 10.28 9.28 -4.32
C TYR A 221 9.20 8.23 -4.03
N PRO A 222 8.74 7.42 -5.00
CA PRO A 222 7.80 6.34 -4.72
C PRO A 222 8.38 5.31 -3.72
N LEU A 223 9.69 5.09 -3.73
CA LEU A 223 10.35 4.18 -2.80
C LEU A 223 10.37 4.75 -1.38
N ILE A 224 10.70 6.02 -1.24
CA ILE A 224 10.75 6.72 0.06
C ILE A 224 9.34 6.82 0.62
N MET A 225 8.35 7.16 -0.21
CA MET A 225 6.95 7.20 0.17
C MET A 225 6.47 5.81 0.62
N ASP A 226 6.68 4.76 -0.17
CA ASP A 226 6.32 3.39 0.21
C ASP A 226 7.00 2.96 1.53
N THR A 227 8.25 3.36 1.73
CA THR A 227 8.99 2.93 2.92
C THR A 227 8.52 3.70 4.16
N GLY A 228 8.46 5.02 4.07
CA GLY A 228 8.19 5.90 5.20
C GLY A 228 6.71 5.97 5.59
N THR A 229 5.81 5.99 4.61
CA THR A 229 4.38 6.19 4.87
C THR A 229 3.63 4.87 5.09
N VAL A 230 4.10 3.83 4.40
CA VAL A 230 3.37 2.58 4.19
C VAL A 230 4.01 1.46 5.00
N MET A 231 5.25 1.08 4.68
CA MET A 231 5.95 0.01 5.41
C MET A 231 6.13 0.37 6.87
N LEU A 232 6.54 1.60 7.18
CA LEU A 232 6.79 2.01 8.56
C LEU A 232 5.52 1.94 9.41
N ALA A 233 4.36 2.35 8.89
CA ALA A 233 3.11 2.34 9.65
C ALA A 233 2.63 0.91 9.96
N SER A 234 2.57 0.03 8.95
CA SER A 234 2.23 -1.38 9.17
C SER A 234 3.27 -2.07 10.04
N TRP A 235 4.56 -1.74 9.89
CA TRP A 235 5.62 -2.31 10.71
C TRP A 235 5.52 -1.86 12.17
N LEU A 236 5.27 -0.58 12.42
CA LEU A 236 5.06 -0.05 13.77
C LEU A 236 3.82 -0.66 14.42
N LEU A 237 2.77 -0.93 13.65
CA LEU A 237 1.58 -1.63 14.17
C LEU A 237 1.89 -3.08 14.56
N LEU A 238 2.66 -3.79 13.73
CA LEU A 238 3.14 -5.14 14.05
C LEU A 238 4.09 -5.16 15.24
N TRP A 239 4.93 -4.15 15.36
CA TRP A 239 5.90 -4.02 16.45
C TRP A 239 5.22 -3.66 17.77
N ALA A 240 4.32 -2.66 17.76
CA ALA A 240 3.65 -2.16 18.95
C ALA A 240 2.55 -3.08 19.50
N SER A 241 2.01 -4.00 18.68
CA SER A 241 0.95 -4.90 19.11
C SER A 241 1.44 -6.35 19.28
N ASP A 242 1.77 -6.70 20.52
CA ASP A 242 2.18 -8.06 20.89
C ASP A 242 1.11 -9.10 20.52
N THR A 243 -0.17 -8.73 20.65
CA THR A 243 -1.29 -9.63 20.31
C THR A 243 -1.35 -9.92 18.81
N ILE A 244 -1.15 -8.92 17.95
CA ILE A 244 -1.10 -9.12 16.50
C ILE A 244 0.13 -9.94 16.12
N ARG A 245 1.30 -9.63 16.70
CA ARG A 245 2.54 -10.37 16.44
C ARG A 245 2.40 -11.85 16.81
N GLN A 246 1.90 -12.16 18.01
CA GLN A 246 1.70 -13.54 18.44
C GLN A 246 0.67 -14.27 17.56
N GLN A 247 -0.39 -13.59 17.14
CA GLN A 247 -1.41 -14.21 16.29
C GLN A 247 -0.89 -14.49 14.88
N LEU A 248 -0.09 -13.59 14.29
CA LEU A 248 0.57 -13.81 13.01
C LEU A 248 1.55 -14.98 13.07
N ILE A 249 2.41 -15.03 14.10
CA ILE A 249 3.35 -16.15 14.29
C ILE A 249 2.57 -17.47 14.42
N LYS A 250 1.48 -17.48 15.18
CA LYS A 250 0.62 -18.65 15.34
C LYS A 250 0.01 -19.09 13.99
N ASP A 251 -0.56 -18.17 13.24
CA ASP A 251 -1.18 -18.47 11.95
C ASP A 251 -0.16 -19.01 10.93
N PHE A 252 1.05 -18.43 10.88
CA PHE A 252 2.14 -18.94 10.05
C PHE A 252 2.65 -20.32 10.50
N SER A 253 2.72 -20.58 11.80
CA SER A 253 3.13 -21.88 12.33
C SER A 253 2.14 -23.01 11.98
N ILE A 254 0.84 -22.70 11.90
CA ILE A 254 -0.19 -23.66 11.50
C ILE A 254 0.01 -24.07 10.04
N ILE A 255 0.22 -23.09 9.14
CA ILE A 255 0.47 -23.35 7.72
C ILE A 255 1.68 -24.27 7.54
N GLN A 256 2.72 -24.09 8.35
CA GLN A 256 3.91 -24.93 8.33
C GLN A 256 3.60 -26.39 8.72
N LYS A 257 2.84 -26.60 9.82
CA LYS A 257 2.52 -27.95 10.31
C LYS A 257 1.62 -28.74 9.36
N THR A 258 0.58 -28.11 8.81
CA THR A 258 -0.34 -28.76 7.85
C THR A 258 0.40 -29.21 6.60
N ASN A 259 1.41 -28.46 6.15
CA ASN A 259 2.15 -28.84 4.96
C ASN A 259 3.11 -30.03 5.18
N ILE A 260 3.68 -30.19 6.37
CA ILE A 260 4.54 -31.33 6.70
C ILE A 260 3.73 -32.63 6.76
N GLN A 261 2.49 -32.58 7.25
CA GLN A 261 1.62 -33.76 7.31
C GLN A 261 1.18 -34.23 5.92
N ASN A 262 0.90 -33.32 4.98
CA ASN A 262 0.52 -33.69 3.61
C ASN A 262 1.69 -34.27 2.78
N ASN A 263 2.94 -34.06 3.18
CA ASN A 263 4.11 -34.63 2.51
C ASN A 263 4.58 -35.97 3.09
N ARG A 264 3.95 -36.48 4.16
CA ARG A 264 4.09 -37.88 4.54
C ARG A 264 3.22 -38.71 3.60
N VAL A 265 3.71 -38.89 2.38
CA VAL A 265 3.25 -39.98 1.51
C VAL A 265 3.43 -41.24 2.35
N GLY A 266 2.34 -41.95 2.62
CA GLY A 266 2.41 -43.25 3.27
C GLY A 266 3.42 -44.13 2.53
N PRO A 267 4.12 -45.04 3.23
CA PRO A 267 5.06 -45.94 2.57
C PRO A 267 4.40 -46.53 1.33
N LEU A 268 4.97 -46.27 0.15
CA LEU A 268 4.50 -46.86 -1.10
C LEU A 268 4.48 -48.37 -0.91
N GLU A 269 3.29 -48.95 -0.87
CA GLU A 269 3.11 -50.39 -0.92
C GLU A 269 3.65 -50.91 -2.25
N GLY A 270 4.84 -51.49 -2.21
CA GLY A 270 5.27 -52.59 -3.07
C GLY A 270 5.58 -52.28 -4.56
N PRO A 271 6.48 -53.06 -5.17
CA PRO A 271 6.85 -52.93 -6.57
C PRO A 271 5.74 -53.50 -7.48
N GLY A 272 4.79 -52.67 -7.86
CA GLY A 272 3.92 -52.90 -9.02
C GLY A 272 4.64 -52.51 -10.30
N ASN A 273 5.25 -53.48 -10.96
CA ASN A 273 5.93 -53.35 -12.24
C ASN A 273 4.98 -52.78 -13.31
N ASN A 274 5.14 -51.51 -13.70
CA ASN A 274 4.57 -50.97 -14.94
C ASN A 274 5.43 -49.81 -15.45
N THR A 275 6.17 -50.10 -16.51
CA THR A 275 6.88 -49.19 -17.40
C THR A 275 5.89 -48.25 -18.11
N HIS A 276 5.80 -46.98 -17.69
CA HIS A 276 5.63 -45.82 -18.58
C HIS A 276 5.75 -44.47 -17.82
N ARG A 277 6.58 -43.58 -18.39
CA ARG A 277 6.86 -42.14 -18.15
C ARG A 277 5.63 -41.22 -17.83
N PRO A 278 5.78 -39.88 -17.59
CA PRO A 278 6.91 -39.06 -17.06
C PRO A 278 6.47 -37.89 -16.11
N GLN A 279 7.46 -37.06 -15.71
CA GLN A 279 7.35 -35.60 -15.41
C GLN A 279 6.42 -35.13 -14.26
N PHE A 280 6.92 -35.14 -13.01
CA PHE A 280 6.31 -34.39 -11.89
C PHE A 280 7.36 -33.75 -10.96
N ARG A 281 8.43 -33.15 -11.52
CA ARG A 281 9.57 -32.62 -10.73
C ARG A 281 9.66 -31.09 -10.61
N THR A 282 8.83 -30.31 -11.30
CA THR A 282 8.98 -28.85 -11.33
C THR A 282 8.14 -28.10 -10.29
N THR A 283 7.02 -28.66 -9.80
CA THR A 283 6.11 -27.93 -8.88
C THR A 283 6.62 -27.85 -7.43
N ILE A 284 7.53 -28.76 -7.01
CA ILE A 284 8.04 -28.79 -5.64
C ILE A 284 9.12 -27.72 -5.41
N ALA A 285 9.93 -27.41 -6.44
CA ALA A 285 11.01 -26.44 -6.32
C ALA A 285 10.52 -24.99 -6.12
N THR A 286 9.43 -24.60 -6.80
CA THR A 286 8.89 -23.24 -6.73
C THR A 286 8.32 -22.91 -5.34
N ASN A 287 7.65 -23.88 -4.71
CA ASN A 287 7.12 -23.71 -3.35
C ASN A 287 8.21 -23.62 -2.28
N PHE A 288 9.36 -24.29 -2.48
CA PHE A 288 10.49 -24.21 -1.56
C PHE A 288 11.17 -22.83 -1.61
N ILE A 289 11.36 -22.27 -2.80
CA ILE A 289 12.01 -20.95 -2.98
C ILE A 289 11.17 -19.82 -2.36
N ILE A 290 9.86 -19.83 -2.55
CA ILE A 290 8.96 -18.82 -1.96
C ILE A 290 9.01 -18.89 -0.42
N ARG A 291 9.06 -20.10 0.14
CA ARG A 291 9.17 -20.30 1.60
C ARG A 291 10.47 -19.81 2.20
N THR A 292 11.61 -20.07 1.55
CA THR A 292 12.90 -19.63 2.06
C THR A 292 13.01 -18.11 2.02
N LYS A 293 12.48 -17.46 0.98
CA LYS A 293 12.42 -15.98 0.91
C LYS A 293 11.50 -15.38 1.97
N LEU A 294 10.33 -15.99 2.22
CA LEU A 294 9.43 -15.53 3.27
C LEU A 294 10.05 -15.72 4.66
N ARG A 295 10.75 -16.84 4.89
CA ARG A 295 11.45 -17.13 6.15
C ARG A 295 12.58 -16.15 6.41
N ILE A 296 13.40 -15.85 5.39
CA ILE A 296 14.47 -14.86 5.49
C ILE A 296 13.89 -13.48 5.76
N ALA A 297 12.82 -13.09 5.05
CA ALA A 297 12.14 -11.84 5.34
C ALA A 297 11.68 -11.81 6.81
N VAL A 298 10.93 -12.80 7.28
CA VAL A 298 10.45 -12.88 8.67
C VAL A 298 11.61 -12.88 9.68
N SER A 299 12.68 -13.65 9.47
CA SER A 299 13.83 -13.67 10.39
C SER A 299 14.63 -12.37 10.39
N VAL A 300 14.76 -11.72 9.24
CA VAL A 300 15.37 -10.39 9.11
C VAL A 300 14.47 -9.34 9.79
N PHE A 301 13.15 -9.53 9.78
CA PHE A 301 12.19 -8.57 10.33
C PHE A 301 11.91 -8.70 11.83
N PHE A 302 12.00 -9.90 12.42
CA PHE A 302 11.67 -10.11 13.84
C PHE A 302 12.88 -10.25 14.76
N GLY A 303 14.11 -10.21 14.21
CA GLY A 303 15.33 -10.48 14.96
C GLY A 303 15.42 -11.95 15.39
N ASN A 304 16.62 -12.50 15.43
CA ASN A 304 16.89 -13.81 16.03
C ASN A 304 16.82 -13.73 17.57
N GLU A 305 15.76 -13.15 18.14
CA GLU A 305 15.46 -13.40 19.55
C GLU A 305 14.91 -14.82 19.64
N SER A 306 15.82 -15.70 20.03
CA SER A 306 15.65 -17.13 20.14
C SER A 306 14.39 -17.50 20.92
N LEU A 307 13.62 -18.42 20.33
CA LEU A 307 12.73 -19.36 20.99
C LEU A 307 13.51 -20.22 21.99
N THR A 308 14.00 -19.62 23.07
CA THR A 308 14.45 -20.28 24.28
C THR A 308 13.41 -20.02 25.36
N ALA A 309 12.26 -20.68 25.22
CA ALA A 309 11.26 -20.89 26.25
C ALA A 309 10.54 -22.21 25.95
#